data_AF-A0A8H8SAP4-F1
#
_entry.id   AF-A0A8H8SAP4-F1
#
_cell.length_a   1.000
_cell.length_b   1.000
_cell.length_c   1.000
_cell.angle_alpha   90.00
_cell.angle_beta   90.00
_cell.angle_gamma   90.00
#
_symmetry.space_group_name_H-M   'P 1'
#
loop_
_entity.id
_entity.type
_entity.pdbx_description
1 polymer ?
#
loop_
_entity_poly.entity_id
_entity_poly.type
_entity_poly.pdbx_seq_one_letter_code
_entity_poly.pdbx_strand_id
1 'polypeptide(L)'
;MFSSASLLLLTSFVTSAYSATFNVSTTGGNASSPLLYGLMFEDINNSGDGGIHGQLLKNNGFQGDSPGLTAYASVGGTSLSQDTTVNLTTAIQSSLKVSVPSGTTASVGFSNSGYGGVPVNAGTYANYFYIKGNYSGTVTLRLVGSTSGTVFASHDVTVTSSSAKWTYVETSFTASQSSDRSNVWQLLFDGSKVAGSALWFDLVQSFPATYHGRFNGIRNDVGEFLEAIGGSSWEGGSPGARWNWNETIGPLENRPGRQGDWSYPNTDALGLMEYLQWCDDMSLTPVLAIWSGLSLGGGIISGTALTPYVEDALNELEFLLGSTSTTTLPSGIWTDIHHYESPSGFVSSFNEFDNYPRIPGYGIFVGEYANTETDSGTQLLWSNTAAKQVQGAISEAVYMIGLERNSDLVKLASYAPILEHFGLAEWPPDLVGLSSAPNPLTGSISYYVQKLFSTARGDTIRAVSADVDFGPLYWVASSTTRGKWYVKIANYGMASQNATVKIPSASGLSGTAAVQVLSGSAGTSNGPAAVSVQPVNSTLTGSATAGWTFDIPAYGVAVFTASPA
;
A
#
# COMPACT_ATOMS: atom_id res chain seq x y z
N MET A 1 -28.74 4.65 -68.49
CA MET A 1 -28.73 5.82 -67.61
C MET A 1 -29.79 5.64 -66.55
N PHE A 2 -29.42 5.18 -65.35
CA PHE A 2 -30.17 5.46 -64.11
C PHE A 2 -29.15 5.36 -62.98
N SER A 3 -28.95 6.48 -62.30
CA SER A 3 -28.13 6.59 -61.10
C SER A 3 -29.07 6.40 -59.91
N SER A 4 -28.68 5.55 -58.97
CA SER A 4 -29.35 5.41 -57.68
C SER A 4 -28.34 5.82 -56.61
N ALA A 5 -28.47 7.05 -56.12
CA ALA A 5 -27.72 7.53 -54.98
C ALA A 5 -28.33 6.95 -53.71
N SER A 6 -27.56 6.13 -52.99
CA SER A 6 -27.91 5.69 -51.64
C SER A 6 -27.55 6.80 -50.64
N LEU A 7 -28.57 7.38 -50.02
CA LEU A 7 -28.46 8.36 -48.96
C LEU A 7 -28.05 7.64 -47.66
N LEU A 8 -26.80 7.78 -47.21
CA LEU A 8 -26.42 7.41 -45.84
C LEU A 8 -27.09 8.39 -44.88
N LEU A 9 -28.07 7.92 -44.09
CA LEU A 9 -28.49 8.62 -42.88
C LEU A 9 -27.37 8.47 -41.84
N LEU A 10 -26.59 9.53 -41.64
CA LEU A 10 -25.84 9.72 -40.40
C LEU A 10 -26.85 10.08 -39.30
N THR A 11 -27.24 9.11 -38.47
CA THR A 11 -27.89 9.42 -37.20
C THR A 11 -26.84 10.01 -36.25
N SER A 12 -26.82 11.33 -36.16
CA SER A 12 -26.13 12.05 -35.10
C SER A 12 -26.86 11.76 -33.79
N PHE A 13 -26.32 10.90 -32.92
CA PHE A 13 -26.78 10.83 -31.54
C PHE A 13 -26.41 12.16 -30.88
N VAL A 14 -27.39 13.05 -30.74
CA VAL A 14 -27.25 14.23 -29.88
C VAL A 14 -27.18 13.72 -28.46
N THR A 15 -25.99 13.73 -27.85
CA THR A 15 -25.80 13.46 -26.43
C THR A 15 -26.29 14.68 -25.65
N SER A 16 -27.59 14.71 -25.34
CA SER A 16 -28.15 15.75 -24.49
C SER A 16 -27.48 15.69 -23.11
N ALA A 17 -26.86 16.80 -22.67
CA ALA A 17 -26.50 16.98 -21.27
C ALA A 17 -27.80 17.02 -20.45
N TYR A 18 -28.01 16.07 -19.55
CA TYR A 18 -29.14 16.09 -18.64
C TYR A 18 -28.74 16.84 -17.36
N SER A 19 -29.70 17.55 -16.80
CA SER A 19 -29.57 18.18 -15.48
C SER A 19 -30.28 17.30 -14.46
N ALA A 20 -29.57 16.88 -13.42
CA ALA A 20 -30.10 16.08 -12.32
C ALA A 20 -30.15 16.90 -11.03
N THR A 21 -31.26 16.82 -10.31
CA THR A 21 -31.48 17.46 -9.01
C THR A 21 -31.48 16.42 -7.91
N PHE A 22 -30.59 16.55 -6.93
CA PHE A 22 -30.46 15.66 -5.78
C PHE A 22 -30.98 16.34 -4.52
N ASN A 23 -32.13 15.89 -3.99
CA ASN A 23 -32.71 16.40 -2.75
C ASN A 23 -32.32 15.48 -1.58
N VAL A 24 -31.42 15.95 -0.72
CA VAL A 24 -30.94 15.20 0.44
C VAL A 24 -31.90 15.37 1.62
N SER A 25 -32.38 14.25 2.17
CA SER A 25 -33.22 14.24 3.37
C SER A 25 -32.41 14.65 4.60
N THR A 26 -33.00 15.50 5.45
CA THR A 26 -32.43 15.85 6.76
C THR A 26 -32.91 14.97 7.91
N THR A 27 -33.84 14.05 7.63
CA THR A 27 -34.46 13.17 8.62
C THR A 27 -34.25 11.70 8.26
N GLY A 28 -34.22 10.84 9.28
CA GLY A 28 -33.94 9.41 9.10
C GLY A 28 -32.52 9.15 8.62
N GLY A 29 -32.29 7.96 8.07
CA GLY A 29 -30.97 7.50 7.68
C GLY A 29 -30.43 6.41 8.59
N ASN A 30 -29.35 5.77 8.13
CA ASN A 30 -28.66 4.71 8.85
C ASN A 30 -27.33 5.21 9.37
N ALA A 31 -26.84 4.64 10.47
CA ALA A 31 -25.48 4.90 10.93
C ALA A 31 -24.48 4.46 9.86
N SER A 32 -23.54 5.34 9.51
CA SER A 32 -22.43 4.98 8.64
C SER A 32 -21.38 4.20 9.44
N SER A 33 -20.68 3.26 8.78
CA SER A 33 -19.57 2.57 9.43
C SER A 33 -18.36 3.49 9.61
N PRO A 34 -17.85 3.65 10.84
CA PRO A 34 -16.63 4.42 11.09
C PRO A 34 -15.37 3.72 10.54
N LEU A 35 -15.49 2.47 10.08
CA LEU A 35 -14.42 1.68 9.49
C LEU A 35 -14.58 1.51 7.97
N LEU A 36 -15.56 2.15 7.32
CA LEU A 36 -15.94 1.80 5.94
C LEU A 36 -14.80 1.75 4.91
N TYR A 37 -13.80 2.64 5.02
CA TYR A 37 -12.67 2.69 4.08
C TYR A 37 -11.40 2.29 4.80
N GLY A 38 -10.70 1.29 4.26
CA GLY A 38 -9.42 0.86 4.79
C GLY A 38 -8.40 0.42 3.75
N LEU A 39 -7.26 -0.04 4.26
CA LEU A 39 -6.13 -0.53 3.49
C LEU A 39 -6.09 -2.05 3.59
N MET A 40 -5.85 -2.76 2.50
CA MET A 40 -5.48 -4.18 2.55
C MET A 40 -3.99 -4.27 2.28
N PHE A 41 -3.26 -5.02 3.10
CA PHE A 41 -1.83 -5.17 2.94
C PHE A 41 -1.40 -6.62 3.16
N GLU A 42 -0.63 -7.11 2.20
CA GLU A 42 0.23 -8.27 2.29
C GLU A 42 1.57 -7.92 1.61
N ASP A 43 2.63 -8.69 1.87
CA ASP A 43 3.94 -8.49 1.22
C ASP A 43 3.94 -9.11 -0.19
N ILE A 44 3.35 -8.38 -1.15
CA ILE A 44 3.26 -8.62 -2.60
C ILE A 44 3.94 -7.47 -3.35
N ASN A 45 4.49 -7.68 -4.55
CA ASN A 45 5.06 -6.59 -5.37
C ASN A 45 6.20 -5.83 -4.66
N ASN A 46 6.89 -6.46 -3.72
CA ASN A 46 7.81 -5.81 -2.78
C ASN A 46 7.16 -4.66 -2.00
N SER A 47 5.92 -4.82 -1.55
CA SER A 47 5.17 -3.85 -0.72
C SER A 47 5.68 -3.78 0.72
N GLY A 48 6.18 -4.88 1.28
CA GLY A 48 6.82 -4.96 2.60
C GLY A 48 8.32 -4.72 2.48
N ASP A 49 9.06 -5.78 2.20
CA ASP A 49 10.50 -5.74 1.93
C ASP A 49 10.80 -5.02 0.61
N GLY A 50 11.45 -3.85 0.70
CA GLY A 50 11.71 -2.96 -0.43
C GLY A 50 10.60 -1.93 -0.69
N GLY A 51 9.48 -2.05 0.03
CA GLY A 51 8.30 -1.22 -0.09
C GLY A 51 8.18 -0.26 1.08
N ILE A 52 7.23 -0.54 1.97
CA ILE A 52 6.90 0.27 3.15
C ILE A 52 7.94 0.14 4.26
N HIS A 53 8.63 -1.01 4.39
CA HIS A 53 9.64 -1.19 5.42
C HIS A 53 10.85 -0.26 5.18
N GLY A 54 11.41 0.31 6.24
CA GLY A 54 12.49 1.30 6.16
C GLY A 54 13.82 0.75 5.65
N GLN A 55 14.01 -0.57 5.59
CA GLN A 55 15.25 -1.19 5.16
C GLN A 55 15.51 -0.94 3.67
N LEU A 56 16.64 -0.33 3.35
CA LEU A 56 17.02 -0.06 1.96
C LEU A 56 17.84 -1.19 1.32
N LEU A 57 18.45 -2.06 2.12
CA LEU A 57 19.37 -3.09 1.64
C LEU A 57 18.64 -4.43 1.48
N LYS A 58 18.67 -4.96 0.25
CA LYS A 58 18.05 -6.24 -0.08
C LYS A 58 18.94 -7.39 0.38
N ASN A 59 18.33 -8.50 0.80
CA ASN A 59 19.05 -9.73 1.18
C ASN A 59 20.07 -9.49 2.33
N ASN A 60 19.67 -8.72 3.34
CA ASN A 60 20.52 -8.34 4.46
C ASN A 60 20.93 -9.50 5.37
N GLY A 61 20.04 -10.48 5.58
CA GLY A 61 20.26 -11.66 6.43
C GLY A 61 20.36 -13.00 5.71
N PHE A 62 20.43 -13.03 4.37
CA PHE A 62 20.47 -14.27 3.58
C PHE A 62 19.34 -15.26 3.95
N GLN A 63 18.12 -14.74 4.08
CA GLN A 63 16.92 -15.47 4.46
C GLN A 63 16.16 -15.97 3.21
N GLY A 64 15.37 -17.03 3.39
CA GLY A 64 14.65 -17.71 2.29
C GLY A 64 15.36 -18.95 1.75
N ASP A 65 14.73 -19.59 0.77
CA ASP A 65 15.16 -20.92 0.29
C ASP A 65 16.45 -20.88 -0.53
N SER A 66 16.71 -19.79 -1.25
CA SER A 66 17.86 -19.64 -2.15
C SER A 66 18.31 -18.18 -2.28
N PRO A 67 18.75 -17.53 -1.17
CA PRO A 67 19.08 -16.11 -1.14
C PRO A 67 20.26 -15.75 -2.05
N GLY A 68 21.28 -16.62 -2.10
CA GLY A 68 22.50 -16.41 -2.87
C GLY A 68 23.17 -15.07 -2.54
N LEU A 69 23.79 -14.45 -3.54
CA LEU A 69 24.39 -13.11 -3.43
C LEU A 69 23.50 -12.02 -4.02
N THR A 70 22.18 -12.21 -3.99
CA THR A 70 21.22 -11.24 -4.53
C THR A 70 21.53 -9.84 -4.00
N ALA A 71 21.59 -8.87 -4.91
CA ALA A 71 21.94 -7.46 -4.70
C ALA A 71 23.40 -7.14 -4.29
N TYR A 72 24.25 -8.14 -4.01
CA TYR A 72 25.66 -7.92 -3.61
C TYR A 72 26.63 -7.92 -4.79
N ALA A 73 27.63 -7.03 -4.75
CA ALA A 73 28.74 -7.03 -5.70
C ALA A 73 30.08 -6.70 -5.00
N SER A 74 31.17 -7.28 -5.50
CA SER A 74 32.51 -7.07 -4.95
C SER A 74 33.02 -5.65 -5.20
N VAL A 75 33.82 -5.13 -4.27
CA VAL A 75 34.52 -3.85 -4.41
C VAL A 75 36.00 -4.05 -4.10
N GLY A 76 36.88 -3.51 -4.97
CA GLY A 76 38.32 -3.60 -4.75
C GLY A 76 38.93 -4.99 -4.95
N GLY A 77 38.27 -5.86 -5.74
CA GLY A 77 38.81 -7.18 -6.10
C GLY A 77 38.57 -8.28 -5.06
N THR A 78 37.62 -8.10 -4.14
CA THR A 78 37.18 -9.16 -3.22
C THR A 78 36.45 -10.28 -3.96
N SER A 79 36.44 -11.47 -3.35
CA SER A 79 35.55 -12.57 -3.74
C SER A 79 34.45 -12.73 -2.69
N LEU A 80 33.20 -12.69 -3.11
CA LEU A 80 32.03 -12.82 -2.25
C LEU A 80 31.47 -14.25 -2.33
N SER A 81 31.00 -14.77 -1.21
CA SER A 81 30.24 -16.04 -1.16
C SER A 81 29.30 -16.05 0.04
N GLN A 82 28.13 -16.66 -0.11
CA GLN A 82 27.28 -17.01 1.03
C GLN A 82 27.93 -18.19 1.77
N ASP A 83 28.13 -18.07 3.09
CA ASP A 83 28.75 -19.09 3.93
C ASP A 83 27.76 -19.59 4.98
N THR A 84 27.33 -20.85 4.84
CA THR A 84 26.39 -21.52 5.75
C THR A 84 27.07 -22.16 6.96
N THR A 85 28.40 -22.10 7.05
CA THR A 85 29.17 -22.65 8.18
C THR A 85 29.47 -21.62 9.27
N VAL A 86 29.26 -20.33 8.95
CA VAL A 86 29.44 -19.21 9.87
C VAL A 86 28.12 -18.44 9.96
N ASN A 87 27.25 -18.91 10.83
CA ASN A 87 25.93 -18.32 11.06
C ASN A 87 25.97 -17.24 12.15
N LEU A 88 25.06 -16.26 12.08
CA LEU A 88 24.89 -15.24 13.12
C LEU A 88 24.15 -15.82 14.33
N THR A 89 23.02 -16.50 14.07
CA THR A 89 22.19 -17.18 15.07
C THR A 89 21.63 -18.49 14.51
N THR A 90 20.75 -19.15 15.26
CA THR A 90 19.98 -20.30 14.75
C THR A 90 18.90 -19.88 13.75
N ALA A 91 18.47 -18.61 13.79
CA ALA A 91 17.49 -18.05 12.85
C ALA A 91 18.18 -17.53 11.57
N ILE A 92 19.30 -16.84 11.72
CA ILE A 92 20.10 -16.31 10.60
C ILE A 92 21.26 -17.27 10.32
N GLN A 93 21.02 -18.19 9.38
CA GLN A 93 21.81 -19.41 9.20
C GLN A 93 22.97 -19.28 8.19
N SER A 94 23.15 -18.13 7.56
CA SER A 94 24.26 -17.92 6.64
C SER A 94 24.67 -16.46 6.59
N SER A 95 25.93 -16.21 6.23
CA SER A 95 26.51 -14.87 6.21
C SER A 95 27.26 -14.56 4.92
N LEU A 96 27.56 -13.28 4.70
CA LEU A 96 28.40 -12.82 3.60
C LEU A 96 29.87 -13.01 3.95
N LYS A 97 30.53 -13.97 3.30
CA LYS A 97 31.99 -14.09 3.35
C LYS A 97 32.63 -13.21 2.30
N VAL A 98 33.52 -12.32 2.75
CA VAL A 98 34.30 -11.39 1.92
C VAL A 98 35.76 -11.82 1.97
N SER A 99 36.20 -12.54 0.94
CA SER A 99 37.58 -13.02 0.84
C SER A 99 38.47 -11.99 0.16
N VAL A 100 39.64 -11.74 0.75
CA VAL A 100 40.59 -10.71 0.30
C VAL A 100 41.84 -11.39 -0.29
N PRO A 101 42.23 -11.09 -1.54
CA PRO A 101 43.43 -11.65 -2.14
C PRO A 101 44.69 -11.37 -1.33
N SER A 102 45.66 -12.29 -1.38
CA SER A 102 46.97 -12.06 -0.77
C SER A 102 47.68 -10.87 -1.43
N GLY A 103 48.46 -10.12 -0.65
CA GLY A 103 49.16 -8.92 -1.15
C GLY A 103 48.27 -7.70 -1.41
N THR A 104 46.98 -7.76 -1.11
CA THR A 104 46.08 -6.60 -1.19
C THR A 104 46.55 -5.50 -0.24
N THR A 105 46.72 -4.28 -0.75
CA THR A 105 47.09 -3.09 0.04
C THR A 105 46.06 -1.96 -0.07
N ALA A 106 45.14 -2.06 -1.03
CA ALA A 106 44.09 -1.08 -1.25
C ALA A 106 42.90 -1.29 -0.29
N SER A 107 42.02 -0.30 -0.24
CA SER A 107 40.71 -0.46 0.39
C SER A 107 39.83 -1.39 -0.46
N VAL A 108 39.14 -2.30 0.21
CA VAL A 108 38.34 -3.37 -0.40
C VAL A 108 37.04 -3.57 0.36
N GLY A 109 36.08 -4.28 -0.22
CA GLY A 109 34.83 -4.60 0.47
C GLY A 109 33.74 -5.10 -0.46
N PHE A 110 32.53 -4.62 -0.25
CA PHE A 110 31.36 -5.00 -1.04
C PHE A 110 30.36 -3.87 -1.14
N SER A 111 29.40 -4.03 -2.05
CA SER A 111 28.28 -3.13 -2.25
C SER A 111 26.96 -3.89 -2.24
N ASN A 112 25.88 -3.21 -1.87
CA ASN A 112 24.51 -3.70 -1.98
C ASN A 112 23.70 -2.70 -2.84
N SER A 113 22.98 -3.23 -3.82
CA SER A 113 22.21 -2.45 -4.80
C SER A 113 20.76 -2.18 -4.40
N GLY A 114 20.35 -2.63 -3.21
CA GLY A 114 18.99 -2.46 -2.71
C GLY A 114 17.96 -3.11 -3.60
N TYR A 115 16.77 -2.51 -3.63
CA TYR A 115 15.65 -2.95 -4.45
C TYR A 115 15.66 -2.12 -5.73
N GLY A 116 16.36 -2.59 -6.77
CA GLY A 116 16.46 -1.87 -8.05
C GLY A 116 17.14 -0.50 -7.96
N GLY A 117 17.96 -0.28 -6.93
CA GLY A 117 18.60 0.99 -6.57
C GLY A 117 18.48 1.28 -5.07
N VAL A 118 19.36 2.13 -4.55
CA VAL A 118 19.26 2.70 -3.19
C VAL A 118 18.78 4.15 -3.28
N PRO A 119 17.63 4.53 -2.69
CA PRO A 119 17.19 5.92 -2.66
C PRO A 119 18.10 6.76 -1.75
N VAL A 120 18.68 7.83 -2.30
CA VAL A 120 19.57 8.73 -1.56
C VAL A 120 18.98 10.13 -1.52
N ASN A 121 18.34 10.44 -0.39
CA ASN A 121 17.77 11.73 -0.08
C ASN A 121 18.71 12.51 0.86
N ALA A 122 18.61 13.84 0.85
CA ALA A 122 19.29 14.65 1.85
C ALA A 122 18.73 14.32 3.25
N GLY A 123 19.58 13.78 4.13
CA GLY A 123 19.12 13.31 5.44
C GLY A 123 20.13 12.40 6.13
N THR A 124 19.79 11.97 7.34
CA THR A 124 20.62 11.06 8.14
C THR A 124 20.16 9.63 7.95
N TYR A 125 21.13 8.73 7.79
CA TYR A 125 20.94 7.31 7.60
C TYR A 125 21.51 6.56 8.81
N ALA A 126 20.68 5.76 9.48
CA ALA A 126 21.12 4.82 10.50
C ALA A 126 21.62 3.54 9.83
N ASN A 127 22.74 3.00 10.30
CA ASN A 127 23.38 1.83 9.71
C ASN A 127 23.79 0.85 10.79
N TYR A 128 23.51 -0.42 10.53
CA TYR A 128 23.76 -1.52 11.45
C TYR A 128 24.39 -2.68 10.68
N PHE A 129 25.34 -3.37 11.28
CA PHE A 129 25.87 -4.61 10.72
C PHE A 129 26.58 -5.44 11.78
N TYR A 130 26.63 -6.75 11.55
CA TYR A 130 27.52 -7.64 12.28
C TYR A 130 28.77 -7.92 11.46
N ILE A 131 29.92 -8.01 12.14
CA ILE A 131 31.20 -8.39 11.56
C ILE A 131 31.88 -9.46 12.40
N LYS A 132 32.48 -10.46 11.75
CA LYS A 132 33.29 -11.51 12.37
C LYS A 132 34.58 -11.75 11.58
N GLY A 133 35.65 -12.04 12.29
CA GLY A 133 37.01 -12.14 11.75
C GLY A 133 37.95 -11.14 12.42
N ASN A 134 39.25 -11.39 12.35
CA ASN A 134 40.25 -10.54 13.00
C ASN A 134 40.42 -9.24 12.20
N TYR A 135 39.93 -8.14 12.75
CA TYR A 135 40.07 -6.81 12.15
C TYR A 135 40.19 -5.76 13.25
N SER A 136 41.08 -4.79 13.07
CA SER A 136 41.13 -3.59 13.90
C SER A 136 41.54 -2.41 13.04
N GLY A 137 40.60 -1.49 12.80
CA GLY A 137 40.80 -0.39 11.88
C GLY A 137 39.50 0.33 11.51
N THR A 138 39.60 1.17 10.50
CA THR A 138 38.46 1.92 9.99
C THR A 138 37.64 1.07 9.03
N VAL A 139 36.33 1.04 9.21
CA VAL A 139 35.35 0.64 8.19
C VAL A 139 34.72 1.90 7.64
N THR A 140 34.64 2.02 6.31
CA THR A 140 34.06 3.18 5.62
C THR A 140 32.74 2.76 4.98
N LEU A 141 31.64 3.38 5.41
CA LEU A 141 30.32 3.24 4.79
C LEU A 141 30.08 4.36 3.78
N ARG A 142 29.49 4.04 2.62
CA ARG A 142 29.26 5.03 1.56
C ARG A 142 27.91 4.83 0.88
N LEU A 143 27.33 5.94 0.44
CA LEU A 143 26.27 5.96 -0.58
C LEU A 143 26.88 6.55 -1.86
N VAL A 144 26.84 5.78 -2.94
CA VAL A 144 27.56 6.10 -4.18
C VAL A 144 26.67 5.88 -5.39
N GLY A 145 26.66 6.82 -6.33
CA GLY A 145 26.05 6.63 -7.64
C GLY A 145 26.77 5.51 -8.40
N SER A 146 26.08 4.42 -8.71
CA SER A 146 26.66 3.24 -9.35
C SER A 146 27.10 3.50 -10.79
N THR A 147 26.46 4.44 -11.48
CA THR A 147 26.85 4.87 -12.83
C THR A 147 27.72 6.13 -12.80
N SER A 148 27.39 7.11 -11.97
CA SER A 148 28.09 8.41 -11.95
C SER A 148 29.39 8.40 -11.15
N GLY A 149 29.57 7.45 -10.22
CA GLY A 149 30.66 7.43 -9.25
C GLY A 149 30.56 8.52 -8.18
N THR A 150 29.50 9.34 -8.19
CA THR A 150 29.32 10.45 -7.25
C THR A 150 29.14 9.91 -5.83
N VAL A 151 29.86 10.48 -4.88
CA VAL A 151 29.79 10.08 -3.47
C VAL A 151 28.83 11.01 -2.74
N PHE A 152 27.66 10.50 -2.40
CA PHE A 152 26.64 11.29 -1.71
C PHE A 152 26.83 11.31 -0.20
N ALA A 153 27.46 10.26 0.34
CA ALA A 153 27.90 10.16 1.72
C ALA A 153 29.15 9.26 1.83
N SER A 154 30.02 9.57 2.79
CA SER A 154 31.14 8.73 3.20
C SER A 154 31.35 8.91 4.70
N HIS A 155 31.43 7.80 5.44
CA HIS A 155 31.53 7.82 6.89
C HIS A 155 32.45 6.73 7.40
N ASP A 156 33.38 7.12 8.26
CA ASP A 156 34.37 6.23 8.85
C ASP A 156 33.97 5.85 10.29
N VAL A 157 33.94 4.56 10.58
CA VAL A 157 33.73 4.00 11.92
C VAL A 157 34.92 3.13 12.31
N THR A 158 35.45 3.31 13.51
CA THR A 158 36.52 2.45 14.03
C THR A 158 35.93 1.16 14.56
N VAL A 159 36.38 0.03 14.03
CA VAL A 159 35.88 -1.31 14.36
C VAL A 159 37.02 -2.18 14.86
N THR A 160 36.77 -2.93 15.92
CA THR A 160 37.64 -4.03 16.36
C THR A 160 36.81 -5.30 16.51
N SER A 161 37.11 -6.33 15.72
CA SER A 161 36.43 -7.61 15.70
C SER A 161 37.45 -8.77 15.80
N SER A 162 36.95 -9.95 16.16
CA SER A 162 37.77 -11.18 16.19
C SER A 162 37.05 -12.34 15.53
N SER A 163 37.78 -13.43 15.27
CA SER A 163 37.18 -14.69 14.81
C SER A 163 36.34 -15.42 15.88
N ALA A 164 36.42 -15.03 17.15
CA ALA A 164 35.76 -15.74 18.24
C ALA A 164 34.23 -15.50 18.28
N LYS A 165 33.80 -14.26 18.05
CA LYS A 165 32.39 -13.86 18.16
C LYS A 165 32.03 -12.78 17.16
N TRP A 166 30.74 -12.69 16.83
CA TRP A 166 30.19 -11.58 16.08
C TRP A 166 30.30 -10.28 16.89
N THR A 167 30.64 -9.20 16.19
CA THR A 167 30.70 -7.84 16.74
C THR A 167 29.61 -7.03 16.05
N TYR A 168 28.70 -6.47 16.84
CA TYR A 168 27.67 -5.57 16.34
C TYR A 168 28.23 -4.15 16.21
N VAL A 169 27.94 -3.49 15.10
CA VAL A 169 28.32 -2.12 14.83
C VAL A 169 27.07 -1.32 14.48
N GLU A 170 26.90 -0.20 15.18
CA GLU A 170 25.85 0.78 14.95
C GLU A 170 26.49 2.14 14.72
N THR A 171 26.06 2.83 13.66
CA THR A 171 26.48 4.20 13.37
C THR A 171 25.43 4.93 12.54
N SER A 172 25.61 6.24 12.35
CA SER A 172 24.79 7.02 11.42
C SER A 172 25.62 8.05 10.67
N PHE A 173 25.13 8.44 9.48
CA PHE A 173 25.77 9.47 8.68
C PHE A 173 24.77 10.26 7.84
N THR A 174 25.11 11.50 7.52
CA THR A 174 24.29 12.36 6.66
C THR A 174 24.69 12.22 5.19
N ALA A 175 23.72 12.17 4.31
CA ALA A 175 23.90 12.15 2.86
C ALA A 175 23.41 13.44 2.20
N SER A 176 23.99 13.75 1.05
CA SER A 176 23.46 14.72 0.09
C SER A 176 22.47 14.07 -0.87
N GLN A 177 21.54 14.84 -1.42
CA GLN A 177 20.51 14.35 -2.34
C GLN A 177 21.13 13.81 -3.65
N SER A 178 20.71 12.61 -4.07
CA SER A 178 20.93 12.11 -5.44
C SER A 178 19.80 12.53 -6.37
N SER A 179 20.11 12.70 -7.65
CA SER A 179 19.16 13.05 -8.71
C SER A 179 18.46 11.83 -9.32
N ASP A 180 18.92 10.61 -9.04
CA ASP A 180 18.37 9.38 -9.61
C ASP A 180 18.44 8.20 -8.63
N ARG A 181 17.92 7.04 -9.07
CA ARG A 181 17.88 5.79 -8.29
C ARG A 181 19.12 4.91 -8.43
N SER A 182 20.04 5.26 -9.32
CA SER A 182 21.19 4.43 -9.68
C SER A 182 22.31 4.60 -8.66
N ASN A 183 22.01 4.25 -7.40
CA ASN A 183 22.94 4.33 -6.28
C ASN A 183 23.08 2.95 -5.60
N VAL A 184 24.21 2.76 -4.94
CA VAL A 184 24.55 1.58 -4.13
C VAL A 184 25.02 2.02 -2.75
N TRP A 185 24.79 1.17 -1.77
CA TRP A 185 25.44 1.24 -0.47
C TRP A 185 26.73 0.43 -0.51
N GLN A 186 27.82 0.93 0.08
CA GLN A 186 29.12 0.25 0.12
C GLN A 186 29.66 0.19 1.55
N LEU A 187 30.28 -0.95 1.88
CA LEU A 187 31.11 -1.12 3.07
C LEU A 187 32.52 -1.46 2.61
N LEU A 188 33.48 -0.62 3.02
CA LEU A 188 34.89 -0.75 2.70
C LEU A 188 35.73 -0.89 3.97
N PHE A 189 36.85 -1.59 3.87
CA PHE A 189 37.83 -1.75 4.93
C PHE A 189 39.25 -1.83 4.35
N ASP A 190 40.25 -1.74 5.22
CA ASP A 190 41.66 -1.81 4.83
C ASP A 190 42.05 -3.26 4.47
N GLY A 191 42.21 -3.53 3.17
CA GLY A 191 42.56 -4.85 2.67
C GLY A 191 43.92 -5.35 3.15
N SER A 192 44.85 -4.45 3.50
CA SER A 192 46.18 -4.84 4.00
C SER A 192 46.11 -5.57 5.34
N LYS A 193 45.07 -5.31 6.13
CA LYS A 193 44.86 -5.93 7.45
C LYS A 193 44.25 -7.34 7.36
N VAL A 194 43.73 -7.72 6.20
CA VAL A 194 43.01 -8.98 5.98
C VAL A 194 43.54 -9.74 4.76
N ALA A 195 44.64 -9.29 4.15
CA ALA A 195 45.15 -9.87 2.92
C ALA A 195 45.42 -11.38 3.05
N GLY A 196 44.85 -12.18 2.15
CA GLY A 196 44.93 -13.65 2.19
C GLY A 196 43.97 -14.32 3.18
N SER A 197 43.03 -13.57 3.77
CA SER A 197 42.01 -14.06 4.69
C SER A 197 40.62 -13.57 4.28
N ALA A 198 39.64 -13.66 5.19
CA ALA A 198 38.27 -13.22 4.97
C ALA A 198 37.66 -12.58 6.22
N LEU A 199 36.66 -11.73 6.00
CA LEU A 199 35.72 -11.26 7.01
C LEU A 199 34.32 -11.77 6.67
N TRP A 200 33.49 -11.96 7.69
CA TRP A 200 32.09 -12.30 7.54
C TRP A 200 31.23 -11.12 7.99
N PHE A 201 30.16 -10.86 7.25
CA PHE A 201 29.18 -9.82 7.54
C PHE A 201 27.77 -10.38 7.49
N ASP A 202 26.90 -9.87 8.34
CA ASP A 202 25.52 -10.31 8.43
C ASP A 202 24.63 -9.18 8.92
N LEU A 203 23.33 -9.26 8.62
CA LEU A 203 22.31 -8.24 8.86
C LEU A 203 22.86 -6.83 8.61
N VAL A 204 23.33 -6.59 7.38
CA VAL A 204 23.71 -5.24 6.94
C VAL A 204 22.46 -4.42 6.68
N GLN A 205 22.36 -3.27 7.33
CA GLN A 205 21.13 -2.48 7.34
C GLN A 205 21.45 -1.01 7.09
N SER A 206 20.59 -0.35 6.33
CA SER A 206 20.61 1.10 6.15
C SER A 206 19.18 1.61 6.13
N PHE A 207 18.87 2.51 7.06
CA PHE A 207 17.55 3.11 7.23
C PHE A 207 17.66 4.62 7.04
N PRO A 208 16.80 5.25 6.21
CA PRO A 208 16.59 6.69 6.26
C PRO A 208 15.81 7.04 7.55
N ALA A 209 15.41 8.31 7.69
CA ALA A 209 14.42 8.66 8.69
C ALA A 209 13.13 7.84 8.50
N THR A 210 12.70 7.17 9.56
CA THR A 210 11.48 6.35 9.60
C THR A 210 10.29 7.17 10.08
N TYR A 211 9.09 6.73 9.72
CA TYR A 211 7.84 7.37 10.16
C TYR A 211 7.78 7.40 11.69
N HIS A 212 7.50 8.58 12.27
CA HIS A 212 7.57 8.85 13.72
C HIS A 212 8.90 8.46 14.41
N GLY A 213 9.99 8.29 13.66
CA GLY A 213 11.30 7.93 14.20
C GLY A 213 11.35 6.53 14.83
N ARG A 214 10.44 5.62 14.44
CA ARG A 214 10.40 4.23 14.94
C ARG A 214 11.64 3.46 14.48
N PHE A 215 12.36 2.84 15.42
CA PHE A 215 13.43 1.88 15.08
C PHE A 215 12.84 0.71 14.29
N ASN A 216 13.52 0.24 13.22
CA ASN A 216 13.02 -0.82 12.33
C ASN A 216 11.64 -0.51 11.71
N GLY A 217 11.22 0.76 11.74
CA GLY A 217 9.90 1.18 11.33
C GLY A 217 9.74 1.32 9.82
N ILE A 218 8.55 1.79 9.44
CA ILE A 218 8.22 2.07 8.04
C ILE A 218 8.91 3.34 7.53
N ARG A 219 9.06 3.46 6.22
CA ARG A 219 9.59 4.67 5.58
C ARG A 219 8.65 5.85 5.82
N ASN A 220 9.25 7.01 6.11
CA ASN A 220 8.48 8.22 6.40
C ASN A 220 7.61 8.68 5.22
N ASP A 221 8.15 8.64 4.00
CA ASP A 221 7.43 9.06 2.78
C ASP A 221 6.20 8.17 2.50
N VAL A 222 6.33 6.85 2.63
CA VAL A 222 5.22 5.91 2.46
C VAL A 222 4.18 6.11 3.56
N GLY A 223 4.63 6.28 4.82
CA GLY A 223 3.76 6.57 5.95
C GLY A 223 2.87 7.79 5.70
N GLU A 224 3.47 8.95 5.41
CA GLU A 224 2.73 10.19 5.13
C GLU A 224 1.77 10.06 3.93
N PHE A 225 2.14 9.27 2.92
CA PHE A 225 1.31 9.09 1.72
C PHE A 225 0.06 8.23 1.97
N LEU A 226 0.19 7.19 2.80
CA LEU A 226 -0.90 6.29 3.17
C LEU A 226 -1.80 6.85 4.28
N GLU A 227 -1.26 7.66 5.19
CA GLU A 227 -2.05 8.38 6.21
C GLU A 227 -3.17 9.23 5.56
N ALA A 228 -2.93 9.70 4.34
CA ALA A 228 -3.90 10.48 3.59
C ALA A 228 -5.16 9.71 3.16
N ILE A 229 -5.20 8.38 3.27
CA ILE A 229 -6.33 7.54 2.80
C ILE A 229 -6.97 6.64 3.88
N GLY A 230 -6.24 6.19 4.91
CA GLY A 230 -6.75 5.52 6.14
C GLY A 230 -7.17 4.03 6.06
N GLY A 231 -7.15 3.34 7.22
CA GLY A 231 -7.60 1.95 7.60
C GLY A 231 -6.58 0.79 7.41
N SER A 232 -6.87 -0.46 7.81
CA SER A 232 -5.96 -1.64 7.59
C SER A 232 -6.63 -3.05 7.71
N SER A 233 -6.10 -4.04 6.97
CA SER A 233 -6.42 -5.49 7.01
C SER A 233 -5.30 -6.33 6.36
N TRP A 234 -5.15 -7.60 6.75
CA TRP A 234 -3.96 -8.44 6.46
C TRP A 234 -4.33 -9.91 6.20
N GLU A 235 -3.52 -10.67 5.44
CA GLU A 235 -3.63 -12.13 5.26
C GLU A 235 -2.25 -12.83 5.11
N GLY A 236 -2.19 -14.17 5.22
CA GLY A 236 -0.96 -14.95 5.02
C GLY A 236 -1.19 -16.42 4.63
N GLY A 237 -0.32 -16.99 3.79
CA GLY A 237 -0.51 -18.29 3.11
C GLY A 237 0.45 -19.42 3.50
N SER A 238 -0.04 -20.66 3.29
CA SER A 238 0.60 -21.98 3.48
C SER A 238 0.73 -22.52 4.93
N PRO A 239 0.78 -23.84 5.31
CA PRO A 239 0.87 -24.28 6.71
C PRO A 239 2.32 -24.47 7.16
N GLY A 240 3.24 -24.74 6.22
CA GLY A 240 4.66 -24.95 6.46
C GLY A 240 5.52 -23.72 6.19
N ALA A 241 5.00 -22.75 5.42
CA ALA A 241 5.55 -21.41 5.24
C ALA A 241 4.53 -20.33 5.66
N ARG A 242 3.59 -20.68 6.56
CA ARG A 242 2.67 -19.70 7.15
C ARG A 242 3.46 -18.58 7.77
N TRP A 243 2.86 -17.42 7.76
CA TRP A 243 3.26 -16.35 8.65
C TRP A 243 3.07 -16.78 10.12
N ASN A 244 4.16 -16.72 10.89
CA ASN A 244 4.22 -17.07 12.31
C ASN A 244 4.46 -15.81 13.12
N TRP A 245 3.44 -15.30 13.80
CA TRP A 245 3.50 -14.01 14.51
C TRP A 245 4.70 -13.91 15.46
N ASN A 246 4.98 -15.00 16.19
CA ASN A 246 6.06 -15.10 17.18
C ASN A 246 7.47 -15.14 16.58
N GLU A 247 7.61 -15.48 15.29
CA GLU A 247 8.87 -15.41 14.54
C GLU A 247 9.14 -14.01 13.96
N THR A 248 8.15 -13.11 14.06
CA THR A 248 8.23 -11.74 13.53
C THR A 248 8.44 -10.69 14.62
N ILE A 249 8.61 -11.08 15.88
CA ILE A 249 8.78 -10.16 17.01
C ILE A 249 10.16 -10.31 17.66
N GLY A 250 10.57 -9.31 18.44
CA GLY A 250 11.86 -9.30 19.09
C GLY A 250 13.02 -8.91 18.17
N PRO A 251 14.28 -9.18 18.59
CA PRO A 251 15.47 -8.78 17.84
C PRO A 251 15.54 -9.40 16.43
N LEU A 252 16.01 -8.64 15.45
CA LEU A 252 16.05 -9.05 14.03
C LEU A 252 16.93 -10.29 13.82
N GLU A 253 18.00 -10.45 14.59
CA GLU A 253 18.86 -11.64 14.55
C GLU A 253 18.17 -12.93 15.01
N ASN A 254 16.99 -12.84 15.60
CA ASN A 254 16.18 -14.00 15.98
C ASN A 254 14.99 -14.24 15.04
N ARG A 255 14.81 -13.42 14.00
CA ARG A 255 13.73 -13.57 13.02
C ARG A 255 14.27 -14.37 11.82
N PRO A 256 13.82 -15.61 11.59
CA PRO A 256 14.34 -16.45 10.50
C PRO A 256 13.90 -15.95 9.13
N GLY A 257 12.81 -15.16 9.06
CA GLY A 257 12.12 -14.87 7.82
C GLY A 257 11.50 -16.13 7.23
N ARG A 258 10.95 -16.00 6.03
CA ARG A 258 10.28 -17.11 5.34
C ARG A 258 10.31 -16.92 3.84
N GLN A 259 10.10 -18.02 3.11
CA GLN A 259 9.72 -17.91 1.71
C GLN A 259 8.25 -17.46 1.67
N GLY A 260 7.98 -16.28 1.08
CA GLY A 260 6.63 -15.77 0.91
C GLY A 260 5.85 -16.57 -0.15
N ASP A 261 4.54 -16.30 -0.27
CA ASP A 261 3.69 -16.90 -1.30
C ASP A 261 3.90 -16.25 -2.69
N TRP A 262 4.65 -15.15 -2.75
CA TRP A 262 5.11 -14.47 -3.97
C TRP A 262 6.55 -14.87 -4.34
N SER A 263 7.11 -14.23 -5.37
CA SER A 263 8.35 -14.69 -6.01
C SER A 263 9.64 -14.46 -5.18
N TYR A 264 9.53 -13.92 -3.97
CA TYR A 264 10.64 -13.51 -3.11
C TYR A 264 10.45 -13.91 -1.64
N PRO A 265 11.56 -14.04 -0.88
CA PRO A 265 11.49 -14.28 0.55
C PRO A 265 11.16 -12.99 1.32
N ASN A 266 10.45 -13.15 2.43
CA ASN A 266 10.22 -12.09 3.41
C ASN A 266 11.23 -12.21 4.55
N THR A 267 11.78 -11.08 4.98
CA THR A 267 12.69 -10.99 6.13
C THR A 267 11.96 -11.12 7.46
N ASP A 268 10.64 -10.86 7.46
CA ASP A 268 9.77 -10.67 8.63
C ASP A 268 10.32 -9.58 9.60
N ALA A 269 11.17 -8.68 9.09
CA ALA A 269 11.60 -7.48 9.79
C ALA A 269 10.45 -6.46 9.92
N LEU A 270 9.54 -6.44 8.95
CA LEU A 270 8.21 -5.85 9.10
C LEU A 270 7.29 -6.89 9.77
N GLY A 271 7.33 -6.94 11.10
CA GLY A 271 6.61 -7.93 11.89
C GLY A 271 5.43 -7.35 12.66
N LEU A 272 4.79 -8.18 13.49
CA LEU A 272 3.55 -7.83 14.21
C LEU A 272 3.68 -6.49 14.97
N MET A 273 4.79 -6.27 15.67
CA MET A 273 5.00 -5.03 16.42
C MET A 273 5.13 -3.80 15.53
N GLU A 274 5.79 -3.93 14.38
CA GLU A 274 5.94 -2.84 13.43
C GLU A 274 4.59 -2.50 12.77
N TYR A 275 3.74 -3.49 12.47
CA TYR A 275 2.37 -3.26 11.97
C TYR A 275 1.47 -2.56 13.00
N LEU A 276 1.53 -2.94 14.27
CA LEU A 276 0.75 -2.29 15.33
C LEU A 276 1.20 -0.87 15.58
N GLN A 277 2.52 -0.61 15.57
CA GLN A 277 3.05 0.75 15.67
C GLN A 277 2.61 1.59 14.47
N TRP A 278 2.60 1.02 13.26
CA TRP A 278 2.05 1.69 12.08
C TRP A 278 0.57 2.03 12.28
N CYS A 279 -0.24 1.09 12.80
CA CYS A 279 -1.65 1.36 13.11
C CYS A 279 -1.81 2.47 14.16
N ASP A 280 -1.05 2.44 15.25
CA ASP A 280 -1.07 3.47 16.29
C ASP A 280 -0.70 4.85 15.74
N ASP A 281 0.41 4.92 14.99
CA ASP A 281 0.95 6.16 14.42
C ASP A 281 0.01 6.82 13.40
N MET A 282 -0.93 6.05 12.83
CA MET A 282 -1.97 6.53 11.90
C MET A 282 -3.39 6.50 12.49
N SER A 283 -3.55 6.14 13.77
CA SER A 283 -4.86 5.95 14.40
C SER A 283 -5.79 4.97 13.65
N LEU A 284 -5.22 3.88 13.12
CA LEU A 284 -5.93 2.82 12.42
C LEU A 284 -6.49 1.80 13.39
N THR A 285 -7.60 1.16 13.02
CA THR A 285 -8.10 -0.03 13.70
C THR A 285 -7.57 -1.26 12.97
N PRO A 286 -6.69 -2.09 13.57
CA PRO A 286 -6.17 -3.28 12.91
C PRO A 286 -7.26 -4.35 12.75
N VAL A 287 -7.38 -4.91 11.54
CA VAL A 287 -8.15 -6.13 11.27
C VAL A 287 -7.18 -7.27 10.99
N LEU A 288 -6.81 -8.00 12.05
CA LEU A 288 -5.85 -9.09 12.02
C LEU A 288 -6.47 -10.39 11.47
N ALA A 289 -5.93 -10.93 10.39
CA ALA A 289 -6.20 -12.31 10.02
C ALA A 289 -5.36 -13.27 10.86
N ILE A 290 -5.97 -14.41 11.14
CA ILE A 290 -5.34 -15.51 11.87
C ILE A 290 -5.36 -16.73 10.96
N TRP A 291 -4.24 -17.45 10.93
CA TRP A 291 -4.13 -18.65 10.13
C TRP A 291 -5.12 -19.75 10.58
N SER A 292 -5.87 -20.31 9.64
CA SER A 292 -7.08 -21.08 9.94
C SER A 292 -7.08 -22.54 9.46
N GLY A 293 -5.93 -23.08 9.04
CA GLY A 293 -5.84 -24.48 8.58
C GLY A 293 -5.67 -24.67 7.08
N LEU A 294 -5.85 -23.62 6.26
CA LEU A 294 -5.93 -23.72 4.80
C LEU A 294 -4.68 -23.26 4.05
N SER A 295 -4.33 -24.09 3.08
CA SER A 295 -3.24 -24.03 2.10
C SER A 295 -3.38 -23.36 0.73
N LEU A 296 -2.68 -22.28 0.34
CA LEU A 296 -2.66 -21.88 -1.10
C LEU A 296 -2.02 -22.96 -2.00
N GLY A 297 -0.91 -23.56 -1.56
CA GLY A 297 -0.27 -24.71 -2.23
C GLY A 297 -1.00 -26.07 -2.04
N GLY A 298 -2.21 -26.05 -1.49
CA GLY A 298 -2.93 -27.24 -1.02
C GLY A 298 -2.57 -27.63 0.41
N GLY A 299 -3.38 -28.52 0.98
CA GLY A 299 -3.28 -28.94 2.39
C GLY A 299 -4.36 -28.27 3.25
N ILE A 300 -5.21 -29.09 3.86
CA ILE A 300 -6.20 -28.66 4.85
C ILE A 300 -5.87 -29.37 6.14
N ILE A 301 -5.48 -28.61 7.17
CA ILE A 301 -5.36 -29.10 8.53
C ILE A 301 -6.74 -29.01 9.18
N SER A 302 -7.27 -30.14 9.66
CA SER A 302 -8.62 -30.22 10.21
C SER A 302 -8.68 -31.14 11.42
N GLY A 303 -9.79 -31.07 12.17
CA GLY A 303 -10.01 -31.88 13.37
C GLY A 303 -8.96 -31.58 14.46
N THR A 304 -8.51 -32.62 15.16
CA THR A 304 -7.55 -32.48 16.28
C THR A 304 -6.15 -32.03 15.83
N ALA A 305 -5.81 -32.13 14.54
CA ALA A 305 -4.56 -31.62 14.02
C ALA A 305 -4.51 -30.08 14.00
N LEU A 306 -5.68 -29.41 14.08
CA LEU A 306 -5.76 -27.94 14.13
C LEU A 306 -5.45 -27.38 15.53
N THR A 307 -5.50 -28.20 16.58
CA THR A 307 -5.35 -27.76 17.99
C THR A 307 -4.12 -26.88 18.24
N PRO A 308 -2.89 -27.23 17.78
CA PRO A 308 -1.72 -26.39 18.02
C PRO A 308 -1.82 -25.00 17.39
N TYR A 309 -2.54 -24.88 16.25
CA TYR A 309 -2.71 -23.62 15.54
C TYR A 309 -3.80 -22.75 16.16
N VAL A 310 -4.84 -23.37 16.74
CA VAL A 310 -5.82 -22.66 17.57
C VAL A 310 -5.14 -22.12 18.83
N GLU A 311 -4.27 -22.90 19.47
CA GLU A 311 -3.49 -22.43 20.63
C GLU A 311 -2.55 -21.28 20.24
N ASP A 312 -1.88 -21.36 19.09
CA ASP A 312 -1.02 -20.29 18.57
C ASP A 312 -1.80 -19.00 18.31
N ALA A 313 -2.96 -19.09 17.66
CA ALA A 313 -3.88 -17.97 17.46
C ALA A 313 -4.35 -17.33 18.77
N LEU A 314 -4.66 -18.15 19.78
CA LEU A 314 -5.05 -17.65 21.10
C LEU A 314 -3.88 -16.96 21.82
N ASN A 315 -2.65 -17.48 21.67
CA ASN A 315 -1.46 -16.83 22.21
C ASN A 315 -1.19 -15.49 21.53
N GLU A 316 -1.39 -15.38 20.21
CA GLU A 316 -1.31 -14.13 19.47
C GLU A 316 -2.34 -13.12 20.00
N LEU A 317 -3.60 -13.54 20.14
CA LEU A 317 -4.65 -12.68 20.71
C LEU A 317 -4.36 -12.29 22.17
N GLU A 318 -3.81 -13.19 23.00
CA GLU A 318 -3.43 -12.89 24.38
C GLU A 318 -2.29 -11.86 24.43
N PHE A 319 -1.29 -12.00 23.56
CA PHE A 319 -0.21 -11.03 23.42
C PHE A 319 -0.73 -9.63 23.06
N LEU A 320 -1.74 -9.57 22.18
CA LEU A 320 -2.33 -8.32 21.70
C LEU A 320 -3.35 -7.69 22.67
N LEU A 321 -4.15 -8.50 23.35
CA LEU A 321 -5.37 -8.06 24.03
C LEU A 321 -5.42 -8.36 25.54
N GLY A 322 -4.40 -9.01 26.12
CA GLY A 322 -4.46 -9.59 27.47
C GLY A 322 -4.86 -8.60 28.59
N SER A 323 -5.65 -9.00 29.61
CA SER A 323 -5.56 -10.31 30.30
C SER A 323 -6.65 -11.36 30.04
N THR A 324 -6.19 -12.63 30.15
CA THR A 324 -6.74 -13.98 29.89
C THR A 324 -8.18 -14.40 30.27
N SER A 325 -9.09 -13.51 30.67
CA SER A 325 -10.45 -13.94 31.06
C SER A 325 -11.44 -14.15 29.91
N THR A 326 -11.04 -13.92 28.66
CA THR A 326 -11.95 -13.99 27.50
C THR A 326 -11.93 -15.38 26.87
N THR A 327 -12.83 -16.26 27.32
CA THR A 327 -12.93 -17.65 26.87
C THR A 327 -13.98 -17.88 25.77
N THR A 328 -14.50 -16.80 25.18
CA THR A 328 -15.53 -16.85 24.13
C THR A 328 -15.23 -15.83 23.05
N LEU A 329 -15.28 -16.26 21.77
CA LEU A 329 -15.33 -15.34 20.62
C LEU A 329 -16.53 -14.39 20.81
N PRO A 330 -16.35 -13.06 20.71
CA PRO A 330 -17.46 -12.13 20.83
C PRO A 330 -18.45 -12.30 19.68
N SER A 331 -19.72 -12.00 19.93
CA SER A 331 -20.72 -11.83 18.85
C SER A 331 -20.27 -10.73 17.89
N GLY A 332 -20.36 -10.95 16.59
CA GLY A 332 -19.95 -9.95 15.58
C GLY A 332 -19.18 -10.53 14.40
N ILE A 333 -19.55 -11.73 13.93
CA ILE A 333 -18.89 -12.36 12.77
C ILE A 333 -19.26 -11.56 11.52
N TRP A 334 -18.24 -11.05 10.84
CA TRP A 334 -18.39 -10.49 9.51
C TRP A 334 -17.93 -11.50 8.47
N THR A 335 -18.55 -11.47 7.29
CA THR A 335 -18.07 -12.23 6.13
C THR A 335 -17.14 -11.35 5.34
N ASP A 336 -15.96 -11.86 5.03
CA ASP A 336 -15.07 -11.25 4.05
C ASP A 336 -15.43 -11.71 2.63
N ILE A 337 -15.49 -10.78 1.68
CA ILE A 337 -15.75 -11.03 0.26
C ILE A 337 -14.76 -10.26 -0.60
N HIS A 338 -14.32 -10.88 -1.69
CA HIS A 338 -13.30 -10.33 -2.59
C HIS A 338 -13.85 -10.18 -4.01
N HIS A 339 -13.62 -9.02 -4.63
CA HIS A 339 -14.14 -8.70 -5.97
C HIS A 339 -13.06 -8.11 -6.89
N TYR A 340 -12.61 -8.92 -7.84
CA TYR A 340 -11.74 -8.48 -8.93
C TYR A 340 -12.52 -8.51 -10.24
N GLU A 341 -12.87 -7.34 -10.74
CA GLU A 341 -13.89 -7.21 -11.78
C GLU A 341 -13.47 -6.26 -12.91
N SER A 342 -14.12 -6.41 -14.06
CA SER A 342 -14.09 -5.42 -15.14
C SER A 342 -14.90 -4.16 -14.76
N PRO A 343 -14.76 -3.03 -15.51
CA PRO A 343 -15.48 -1.80 -15.16
C PRO A 343 -16.99 -1.97 -15.22
N SER A 344 -17.52 -2.67 -16.23
CA SER A 344 -18.94 -3.02 -16.30
C SER A 344 -19.39 -3.97 -15.18
N GLY A 345 -18.51 -4.87 -14.72
CA GLY A 345 -18.74 -5.73 -13.56
C GLY A 345 -19.05 -4.90 -12.31
N PHE A 346 -18.16 -3.99 -11.93
CA PHE A 346 -18.37 -3.11 -10.76
C PHE A 346 -19.63 -2.25 -10.85
N VAL A 347 -19.92 -1.70 -12.03
CA VAL A 347 -21.12 -0.89 -12.24
C VAL A 347 -22.39 -1.74 -12.09
N SER A 348 -22.34 -3.01 -12.50
CA SER A 348 -23.47 -3.94 -12.33
C SER A 348 -23.68 -4.36 -10.87
N SER A 349 -22.63 -4.40 -10.06
CA SER A 349 -22.67 -4.73 -8.62
C SER A 349 -23.05 -3.56 -7.72
N PHE A 350 -23.33 -2.39 -8.27
CA PHE A 350 -23.72 -1.18 -7.53
C PHE A 350 -24.81 -1.39 -6.47
N ASN A 351 -25.81 -2.22 -6.76
CA ASN A 351 -26.95 -2.49 -5.88
C ASN A 351 -26.89 -3.88 -5.21
N GLU A 352 -25.71 -4.52 -5.21
CA GLU A 352 -25.51 -5.87 -4.67
C GLU A 352 -26.06 -6.00 -3.24
N PHE A 353 -25.66 -5.09 -2.35
CA PHE A 353 -26.01 -5.16 -0.92
C PHE A 353 -27.38 -4.58 -0.57
N ASP A 354 -28.08 -3.94 -1.52
CA ASP A 354 -29.34 -3.23 -1.26
C ASP A 354 -30.42 -4.15 -0.70
N ASN A 355 -30.44 -5.42 -1.13
CA ASN A 355 -31.46 -6.41 -0.74
C ASN A 355 -30.93 -7.51 0.18
N TYR A 356 -29.71 -7.39 0.70
CA TYR A 356 -29.18 -8.37 1.64
C TYR A 356 -29.98 -8.37 2.97
N PRO A 357 -30.15 -9.52 3.64
CA PRO A 357 -30.77 -9.57 4.96
C PRO A 357 -29.98 -8.76 6.00
N ARG A 358 -30.65 -7.84 6.72
CA ARG A 358 -30.05 -7.11 7.86
C ARG A 358 -30.25 -7.94 9.13
N ILE A 359 -29.30 -8.84 9.39
CA ILE A 359 -29.29 -9.70 10.58
C ILE A 359 -28.54 -8.97 11.71
N PRO A 360 -29.13 -8.79 12.91
CA PRO A 360 -28.43 -8.15 14.02
C PRO A 360 -27.08 -8.80 14.34
N GLY A 361 -26.01 -7.99 14.37
CA GLY A 361 -24.64 -8.44 14.66
C GLY A 361 -23.88 -9.03 13.47
N TYR A 362 -24.53 -9.19 12.31
CA TYR A 362 -23.87 -9.58 11.07
C TYR A 362 -23.38 -8.34 10.31
N GLY A 363 -22.24 -8.48 9.63
CA GLY A 363 -21.67 -7.43 8.79
C GLY A 363 -20.88 -8.05 7.64
N ILE A 364 -20.58 -7.23 6.64
CA ILE A 364 -19.74 -7.61 5.50
C ILE A 364 -18.48 -6.76 5.54
N PHE A 365 -17.35 -7.41 5.35
CA PHE A 365 -16.06 -6.80 5.05
C PHE A 365 -15.80 -7.10 3.57
N VAL A 366 -15.54 -6.08 2.76
CA VAL A 366 -15.05 -6.26 1.38
C VAL A 366 -13.54 -6.13 1.43
N GLY A 367 -12.84 -7.21 1.78
CA GLY A 367 -11.40 -7.22 2.06
C GLY A 367 -10.54 -6.85 0.88
N GLU A 368 -10.99 -7.22 -0.31
CA GLU A 368 -10.27 -6.97 -1.53
C GLU A 368 -11.24 -6.55 -2.63
N TYR A 369 -10.96 -5.43 -3.27
CA TYR A 369 -11.53 -5.14 -4.58
C TYR A 369 -10.59 -4.29 -5.43
N ALA A 370 -10.57 -4.57 -6.73
CA ALA A 370 -9.90 -3.73 -7.71
C ALA A 370 -10.42 -4.00 -9.12
N ASN A 371 -10.39 -2.96 -9.96
CA ASN A 371 -10.50 -3.16 -11.39
C ASN A 371 -9.19 -3.69 -11.94
N THR A 372 -9.17 -4.95 -12.33
CA THR A 372 -7.94 -5.64 -12.79
C THR A 372 -7.85 -5.77 -14.29
N GLU A 373 -8.96 -5.56 -15.01
CA GLU A 373 -9.04 -5.70 -16.45
C GLU A 373 -9.96 -4.67 -17.09
N THR A 374 -9.81 -4.47 -18.40
CA THR A 374 -10.79 -3.74 -19.24
C THR A 374 -12.05 -4.58 -19.49
N ASP A 375 -13.14 -3.96 -19.95
CA ASP A 375 -14.35 -4.70 -20.39
C ASP A 375 -14.10 -5.74 -21.51
N SER A 376 -12.93 -5.68 -22.17
CA SER A 376 -12.49 -6.66 -23.16
C SER A 376 -11.62 -7.79 -22.59
N GLY A 377 -11.46 -7.87 -21.25
CA GLY A 377 -10.63 -8.86 -20.58
C GLY A 377 -9.12 -8.62 -20.70
N THR A 378 -8.70 -7.42 -21.11
CA THR A 378 -7.27 -7.05 -21.12
C THR A 378 -6.85 -6.56 -19.75
N GLN A 379 -5.87 -7.23 -19.13
CA GLN A 379 -5.32 -6.86 -17.82
C GLN A 379 -4.78 -5.42 -17.80
N LEU A 380 -4.99 -4.74 -16.68
CA LEU A 380 -4.49 -3.40 -16.45
C LEU A 380 -3.06 -3.44 -15.90
N LEU A 381 -2.16 -2.74 -16.57
CA LEU A 381 -0.79 -2.51 -16.12
C LEU A 381 -0.59 -1.00 -16.00
N TRP A 382 0.14 -0.53 -14.98
CA TRP A 382 0.51 0.89 -14.90
C TRP A 382 1.43 1.32 -16.06
N SER A 383 2.20 0.38 -16.61
CA SER A 383 3.04 0.61 -17.79
C SER A 383 2.28 0.60 -19.12
N ASN A 384 1.01 0.19 -19.14
CA ASN A 384 0.22 0.09 -20.36
C ASN A 384 -0.69 1.31 -20.54
N THR A 385 -0.31 2.22 -21.45
CA THR A 385 -1.06 3.46 -21.75
C THR A 385 -2.36 3.25 -22.53
N ALA A 386 -2.71 2.01 -22.92
CA ALA A 386 -4.01 1.67 -23.49
C ALA A 386 -5.06 1.28 -22.42
N ALA A 387 -4.63 1.18 -21.17
CA ALA A 387 -5.46 0.78 -20.04
C ALA A 387 -6.48 1.87 -19.69
N LYS A 388 -7.76 1.49 -19.61
CA LYS A 388 -8.86 2.40 -19.31
C LYS A 388 -8.95 2.74 -17.82
N GLN A 389 -7.86 3.27 -17.24
CA GLN A 389 -7.74 3.43 -15.78
C GLN A 389 -8.67 4.50 -15.21
N VAL A 390 -8.97 5.59 -15.94
CA VAL A 390 -10.07 6.50 -15.53
C VAL A 390 -11.40 5.74 -15.52
N GLN A 391 -11.73 4.99 -16.57
CA GLN A 391 -12.98 4.23 -16.60
C GLN A 391 -13.06 3.25 -15.41
N GLY A 392 -11.98 2.51 -15.15
CA GLY A 392 -11.85 1.59 -14.01
C GLY A 392 -12.04 2.28 -12.67
N ALA A 393 -11.30 3.34 -12.39
CA ALA A 393 -11.41 4.08 -11.13
C ALA A 393 -12.80 4.69 -10.91
N ILE A 394 -13.49 5.11 -11.98
CA ILE A 394 -14.87 5.63 -11.88
C ILE A 394 -15.88 4.51 -11.70
N SER A 395 -15.66 3.31 -12.26
CA SER A 395 -16.49 2.14 -11.95
C SER A 395 -16.32 1.68 -10.50
N GLU A 396 -15.10 1.74 -9.96
CA GLU A 396 -14.85 1.48 -8.54
C GLU A 396 -15.56 2.52 -7.67
N ALA A 397 -15.55 3.80 -8.06
CA ALA A 397 -16.33 4.84 -7.37
C ALA A 397 -17.83 4.51 -7.34
N VAL A 398 -18.39 3.97 -8.43
CA VAL A 398 -19.79 3.50 -8.47
C VAL A 398 -20.01 2.36 -7.47
N TYR A 399 -19.11 1.39 -7.42
CA TYR A 399 -19.18 0.29 -6.45
C TYR A 399 -19.09 0.81 -5.00
N MET A 400 -18.13 1.69 -4.71
CA MET A 400 -17.95 2.32 -3.40
C MET A 400 -19.18 3.12 -2.93
N ILE A 401 -19.92 3.75 -3.86
CA ILE A 401 -21.20 4.39 -3.56
C ILE A 401 -22.24 3.34 -3.09
N GLY A 402 -22.24 2.16 -3.71
CA GLY A 402 -23.04 0.99 -3.31
C GLY A 402 -22.63 0.42 -1.96
N LEU A 403 -21.33 0.44 -1.62
CA LEU A 403 -20.84 0.05 -0.29
C LEU A 403 -21.29 1.05 0.78
N GLU A 404 -21.08 2.35 0.55
CA GLU A 404 -21.35 3.39 1.54
C GLU A 404 -22.83 3.53 1.88
N ARG A 405 -23.72 3.45 0.88
CA ARG A 405 -25.18 3.49 1.13
C ARG A 405 -25.66 2.33 2.02
N ASN A 406 -24.95 1.20 1.97
CA ASN A 406 -25.24 -0.02 2.71
C ASN A 406 -24.30 -0.18 3.91
N SER A 407 -23.72 0.91 4.42
CA SER A 407 -22.74 0.84 5.51
C SER A 407 -23.33 0.43 6.89
N ASP A 408 -24.66 0.30 6.96
CA ASP A 408 -25.34 -0.45 8.02
C ASP A 408 -25.06 -1.96 7.97
N LEU A 409 -24.69 -2.50 6.81
CA LEU A 409 -24.28 -3.89 6.58
C LEU A 409 -22.80 -4.01 6.22
N VAL A 410 -22.31 -3.26 5.21
CA VAL A 410 -20.91 -3.24 4.79
C VAL A 410 -20.09 -2.38 5.74
N LYS A 411 -19.26 -3.01 6.57
CA LYS A 411 -18.56 -2.36 7.67
C LYS A 411 -17.18 -1.84 7.30
N LEU A 412 -16.53 -2.47 6.34
CA LEU A 412 -15.18 -2.13 5.91
C LEU A 412 -15.02 -2.56 4.45
N ALA A 413 -14.23 -1.81 3.70
CA ALA A 413 -13.87 -2.12 2.33
C ALA A 413 -12.45 -1.62 2.05
N SER A 414 -11.65 -2.43 1.36
CA SER A 414 -10.26 -2.12 1.06
C SER A 414 -9.88 -2.50 -0.37
N TYR A 415 -9.22 -1.55 -1.06
CA TYR A 415 -8.64 -1.83 -2.37
C TYR A 415 -7.42 -2.75 -2.20
N ALA A 416 -7.23 -3.71 -3.11
CA ALA A 416 -6.07 -4.59 -3.11
C ALA A 416 -5.52 -4.84 -4.54
N PRO A 417 -4.20 -4.94 -4.73
CA PRO A 417 -3.16 -4.70 -3.73
C PRO A 417 -2.84 -3.21 -3.54
N ILE A 418 -2.29 -2.85 -2.37
CA ILE A 418 -2.06 -1.45 -2.01
C ILE A 418 -0.79 -0.84 -2.62
N LEU A 419 0.31 -1.60 -2.69
CA LEU A 419 1.62 -1.09 -3.04
C LEU A 419 2.25 -1.92 -4.16
N GLU A 420 2.82 -1.24 -5.16
CA GLU A 420 3.64 -1.84 -6.22
C GLU A 420 5.05 -1.24 -6.21
N HIS A 421 6.10 -2.05 -6.11
CA HIS A 421 7.44 -1.59 -6.47
C HIS A 421 7.71 -1.72 -7.97
N PHE A 422 7.87 -0.59 -8.65
CA PHE A 422 7.98 -0.55 -10.09
C PHE A 422 9.15 -1.38 -10.63
N GLY A 423 8.80 -2.32 -11.52
CA GLY A 423 9.73 -3.24 -12.14
C GLY A 423 9.99 -4.51 -11.32
N LEU A 424 9.39 -4.64 -10.14
CA LEU A 424 9.39 -5.86 -9.31
C LEU A 424 7.98 -6.42 -9.06
N ALA A 425 6.96 -5.92 -9.75
CA ALA A 425 5.57 -6.33 -9.55
C ALA A 425 5.28 -7.75 -10.07
N GLU A 426 4.58 -8.54 -9.27
CA GLU A 426 3.94 -9.80 -9.63
C GLU A 426 2.48 -9.65 -10.04
N TRP A 427 1.73 -8.73 -9.40
CA TRP A 427 0.29 -8.54 -9.63
C TRP A 427 -0.12 -7.07 -9.76
N PRO A 428 -0.49 -6.62 -10.96
CA PRO A 428 -1.08 -5.30 -11.20
C PRO A 428 -2.61 -5.37 -11.43
N PRO A 429 -3.34 -4.24 -11.31
CA PRO A 429 -2.88 -2.91 -10.91
C PRO A 429 -2.99 -2.65 -9.40
N ASP A 430 -2.20 -1.71 -8.93
CA ASP A 430 -2.09 -1.39 -7.50
C ASP A 430 -2.61 0.01 -7.16
N LEU A 431 -2.77 0.29 -5.88
CA LEU A 431 -3.25 1.60 -5.41
C LEU A 431 -2.13 2.66 -5.47
N VAL A 432 -0.92 2.32 -5.02
CA VAL A 432 0.22 3.24 -4.95
C VAL A 432 1.48 2.56 -5.49
N GLY A 433 2.17 3.25 -6.38
CA GLY A 433 3.41 2.79 -6.98
C GLY A 433 4.59 3.44 -6.28
N LEU A 434 5.63 2.67 -6.02
CA LEU A 434 6.86 3.09 -5.38
C LEU A 434 8.08 2.80 -6.29
N SER A 435 9.16 3.53 -6.06
CA SER A 435 10.46 3.30 -6.71
C SER A 435 11.62 3.70 -5.80
N SER A 436 12.85 3.40 -6.23
CA SER A 436 14.07 3.88 -5.57
C SER A 436 14.53 5.27 -6.05
N ALA A 437 13.72 5.98 -6.85
CA ALA A 437 14.06 7.31 -7.38
C ALA A 437 13.70 8.43 -6.39
N PRO A 438 14.27 9.64 -6.54
CA PRO A 438 13.78 10.83 -5.85
C PRO A 438 12.30 11.06 -6.18
N ASN A 439 11.47 11.32 -5.17
CA ASN A 439 9.99 11.33 -5.24
C ASN A 439 9.42 9.96 -5.64
N PRO A 440 9.57 8.96 -4.77
CA PRO A 440 9.40 7.57 -5.16
C PRO A 440 7.93 7.18 -5.37
N LEU A 441 6.97 7.96 -4.86
CA LEU A 441 5.57 7.59 -4.76
C LEU A 441 4.70 8.18 -5.86
N THR A 442 3.77 7.37 -6.33
CA THR A 442 2.79 7.72 -7.35
C THR A 442 1.43 7.18 -6.91
N GLY A 443 0.41 8.02 -6.82
CA GLY A 443 -0.96 7.56 -6.60
C GLY A 443 -1.62 7.19 -7.93
N SER A 444 -2.24 6.01 -8.01
CA SER A 444 -3.13 5.69 -9.13
C SER A 444 -4.34 6.62 -9.14
N ILE A 445 -5.14 6.54 -10.21
CA ILE A 445 -6.42 7.25 -10.25
C ILE A 445 -7.34 6.69 -9.15
N SER A 446 -7.32 5.38 -8.94
CA SER A 446 -8.03 4.71 -7.83
C SER A 446 -7.59 5.23 -6.46
N TYR A 447 -6.28 5.50 -6.23
CA TYR A 447 -5.82 6.13 -4.99
C TYR A 447 -6.51 7.46 -4.74
N TYR A 448 -6.62 8.31 -5.77
CA TYR A 448 -7.29 9.59 -5.62
C TYR A 448 -8.80 9.45 -5.42
N VAL A 449 -9.44 8.42 -5.98
CA VAL A 449 -10.85 8.08 -5.70
C VAL A 449 -11.01 7.62 -4.24
N GLN A 450 -10.17 6.70 -3.76
CA GLN A 450 -10.15 6.26 -2.36
C GLN A 450 -10.00 7.45 -1.41
N LYS A 451 -9.00 8.29 -1.64
CA LYS A 451 -8.74 9.51 -0.86
C LYS A 451 -9.94 10.45 -0.83
N LEU A 452 -10.53 10.68 -2.01
CA LEU A 452 -11.67 11.57 -2.16
C LEU A 452 -12.89 11.07 -1.36
N PHE A 453 -13.09 9.76 -1.31
CA PHE A 453 -14.23 9.15 -0.61
C PHE A 453 -13.99 8.99 0.89
N SER A 454 -12.79 8.58 1.31
CA SER A 454 -12.49 8.30 2.70
C SER A 454 -12.43 9.59 3.55
N THR A 455 -11.99 10.69 2.96
CA THR A 455 -11.93 12.00 3.64
C THR A 455 -13.27 12.75 3.71
N ALA A 456 -14.27 12.32 2.94
CA ALA A 456 -15.60 12.94 2.86
C ALA A 456 -16.71 12.02 3.38
N ARG A 457 -16.59 11.59 4.63
CA ARG A 457 -17.51 10.64 5.27
C ARG A 457 -18.32 11.27 6.41
N GLY A 458 -19.63 11.08 6.38
CA GLY A 458 -20.54 11.40 7.49
C GLY A 458 -20.67 10.26 8.51
N ASP A 459 -21.30 10.53 9.65
CA ASP A 459 -21.69 9.51 10.63
C ASP A 459 -23.08 8.93 10.35
N THR A 460 -23.86 9.58 9.48
CA THR A 460 -25.23 9.17 9.12
C THR A 460 -25.40 9.19 7.61
N ILE A 461 -25.77 8.05 7.01
CA ILE A 461 -26.19 7.97 5.60
C ILE A 461 -27.56 8.61 5.44
N ARG A 462 -27.73 9.41 4.39
CA ARG A 462 -28.95 10.18 4.13
C ARG A 462 -29.61 9.74 2.84
N ALA A 463 -30.93 9.57 2.90
CA ALA A 463 -31.73 9.31 1.70
C ALA A 463 -31.65 10.50 0.74
N VAL A 464 -31.56 10.21 -0.56
CA VAL A 464 -31.53 11.20 -1.63
C VAL A 464 -32.67 10.90 -2.60
N SER A 465 -33.53 11.87 -2.84
CA SER A 465 -34.52 11.82 -3.92
C SER A 465 -33.97 12.58 -5.12
N ALA A 466 -33.77 11.86 -6.22
CA ALA A 466 -33.34 12.43 -7.50
C ALA A 466 -34.50 12.47 -8.50
N ASP A 467 -34.44 13.40 -9.46
CA ASP A 467 -35.34 13.48 -10.61
C ASP A 467 -34.87 12.64 -11.82
N VAL A 468 -33.83 11.83 -11.61
CA VAL A 468 -33.26 10.87 -12.56
C VAL A 468 -33.11 9.51 -11.89
N ASP A 469 -33.16 8.45 -12.70
CA ASP A 469 -32.82 7.09 -12.26
C ASP A 469 -31.29 6.91 -12.20
N PHE A 470 -30.85 5.83 -11.54
CA PHE A 470 -29.44 5.43 -11.59
C PHE A 470 -29.04 5.04 -13.01
N GLY A 471 -27.81 5.39 -13.39
CA GLY A 471 -27.28 5.20 -14.74
C GLY A 471 -27.63 6.37 -15.67
N PRO A 472 -26.66 7.21 -16.10
CA PRO A 472 -25.22 7.09 -15.88
C PRO A 472 -24.72 7.65 -14.53
N LEU A 473 -25.58 8.32 -13.77
CA LEU A 473 -25.24 8.90 -12.48
C LEU A 473 -25.52 7.91 -11.35
N TYR A 474 -24.62 7.89 -10.37
CA TYR A 474 -24.71 7.09 -9.15
C TYR A 474 -24.34 7.99 -7.97
N TRP A 475 -25.03 7.87 -6.83
CA TRP A 475 -24.82 8.79 -5.71
C TRP A 475 -25.06 8.17 -4.33
N VAL A 476 -24.44 8.79 -3.34
CA VAL A 476 -24.70 8.58 -1.90
C VAL A 476 -24.54 9.92 -1.19
N ALA A 477 -25.34 10.13 -0.15
CA ALA A 477 -25.21 11.28 0.73
C ALA A 477 -24.99 10.83 2.17
N SER A 478 -24.18 11.60 2.89
CA SER A 478 -23.99 11.41 4.32
C SER A 478 -23.88 12.76 5.02
N SER A 479 -24.14 12.78 6.32
CA SER A 479 -23.99 13.97 7.15
C SER A 479 -23.22 13.64 8.42
N THR A 480 -22.68 14.65 9.06
CA THR A 480 -22.12 14.55 10.41
C THR A 480 -23.06 15.17 11.42
N THR A 481 -23.00 14.69 12.66
CA THR A 481 -23.57 15.33 13.87
C THR A 481 -23.16 16.79 14.02
N ARG A 482 -21.99 17.19 13.48
CA ARG A 482 -21.47 18.56 13.45
C ARG A 482 -22.02 19.43 12.30
N GLY A 483 -22.98 18.92 11.52
CA GLY A 483 -23.70 19.69 10.51
C GLY A 483 -23.02 19.82 9.14
N LYS A 484 -21.93 19.08 8.89
CA LYS A 484 -21.39 18.90 7.53
C LYS A 484 -22.21 17.90 6.74
N TRP A 485 -22.40 18.16 5.45
CA TRP A 485 -23.11 17.30 4.50
C TRP A 485 -22.23 16.99 3.31
N TYR A 486 -22.17 15.71 2.95
CA TYR A 486 -21.43 15.20 1.81
C TYR A 486 -22.39 14.58 0.81
N VAL A 487 -22.18 14.83 -0.48
CA VAL A 487 -22.83 14.09 -1.57
C VAL A 487 -21.75 13.67 -2.55
N LYS A 488 -21.58 12.35 -2.71
CA LYS A 488 -20.64 11.76 -3.67
C LYS A 488 -21.44 11.33 -4.89
N ILE A 489 -21.00 11.73 -6.07
CA ILE A 489 -21.69 11.45 -7.34
C ILE A 489 -20.68 10.97 -8.38
N ALA A 490 -20.86 9.77 -8.91
CA ALA A 490 -20.08 9.23 -10.02
C ALA A 490 -20.91 9.29 -11.31
N ASN A 491 -20.28 9.74 -12.40
CA ASN A 491 -20.81 9.73 -13.75
C ASN A 491 -20.05 8.69 -14.58
N TYR A 492 -20.64 7.51 -14.74
CA TYR A 492 -20.12 6.45 -15.60
C TYR A 492 -20.65 6.57 -17.06
N GLY A 493 -21.07 7.78 -17.45
CA GLY A 493 -21.50 8.09 -18.80
C GLY A 493 -20.40 8.71 -19.66
N MET A 494 -20.60 8.69 -20.98
CA MET A 494 -19.71 9.31 -21.96
C MET A 494 -19.95 10.81 -22.17
N ALA A 495 -20.95 11.40 -21.49
CA ALA A 495 -21.30 12.81 -21.58
C ALA A 495 -21.27 13.46 -20.20
N SER A 496 -20.83 14.72 -20.16
CA SER A 496 -20.92 15.54 -18.95
C SER A 496 -22.37 15.68 -18.51
N GLN A 497 -22.63 15.58 -17.21
CA GLN A 497 -23.94 15.78 -16.60
C GLN A 497 -23.90 17.00 -15.70
N ASN A 498 -24.99 17.75 -15.66
CA ASN A 498 -25.14 18.85 -14.71
C ASN A 498 -25.84 18.34 -13.45
N ALA A 499 -25.28 18.63 -12.27
CA ALA A 499 -25.79 18.17 -10.99
C ALA A 499 -26.13 19.36 -10.09
N THR A 500 -27.34 19.35 -9.52
CA THR A 500 -27.78 20.33 -8.53
C THR A 500 -28.09 19.64 -7.21
N VAL A 501 -27.29 19.91 -6.17
CA VAL A 501 -27.50 19.35 -4.82
C VAL A 501 -28.31 20.32 -3.97
N LYS A 502 -29.40 19.83 -3.37
CA LYS A 502 -30.30 20.57 -2.47
C LYS A 502 -30.40 19.86 -1.13
N ILE A 503 -30.49 20.64 -0.05
CA ILE A 503 -30.71 20.15 1.31
C ILE A 503 -31.81 21.01 1.96
N PRO A 504 -33.06 20.99 1.44
CA PRO A 504 -34.01 22.10 1.62
C PRO A 504 -34.38 22.41 3.08
N SER A 505 -34.36 21.39 3.94
CA SER A 505 -34.72 21.47 5.35
C SER A 505 -33.52 21.72 6.28
N ALA A 506 -32.30 21.84 5.74
CA ALA A 506 -31.13 22.19 6.53
C ALA A 506 -31.09 23.72 6.74
N SER A 507 -30.86 24.13 7.98
CA SER A 507 -30.68 25.53 8.36
C SER A 507 -29.22 25.79 8.76
N GLY A 508 -28.78 27.05 8.63
CA GLY A 508 -27.45 27.45 9.06
C GLY A 508 -26.30 26.96 8.17
N LEU A 509 -26.57 26.46 6.96
CA LEU A 509 -25.53 26.15 5.98
C LEU A 509 -24.97 27.44 5.36
N SER A 510 -23.67 27.45 5.09
CA SER A 510 -23.01 28.53 4.36
C SER A 510 -23.63 28.70 2.97
N GLY A 511 -23.66 29.95 2.46
CA GLY A 511 -24.02 30.24 1.07
C GLY A 511 -23.00 29.71 0.06
N THR A 512 -21.84 29.26 0.53
CA THR A 512 -20.82 28.60 -0.30
C THR A 512 -20.67 27.13 0.08
N ALA A 513 -20.41 26.29 -0.92
CA ALA A 513 -20.07 24.88 -0.74
C ALA A 513 -18.78 24.54 -1.49
N ALA A 514 -18.04 23.54 -1.02
CA ALA A 514 -16.88 23.01 -1.74
C ALA A 514 -17.32 21.87 -2.66
N VAL A 515 -16.71 21.76 -3.83
CA VAL A 515 -16.80 20.55 -4.65
C VAL A 515 -15.42 20.17 -5.15
N GLN A 516 -15.11 18.89 -5.06
CA GLN A 516 -13.89 18.29 -5.58
C GLN A 516 -14.28 17.34 -6.72
N VAL A 517 -13.70 17.52 -7.90
CA VAL A 517 -14.03 16.74 -9.10
C VAL A 517 -12.77 16.07 -9.63
N LEU A 518 -12.81 14.75 -9.79
CA LEU A 518 -11.79 13.97 -10.50
C LEU A 518 -12.40 13.47 -11.81
N SER A 519 -11.70 13.68 -12.92
CA SER A 519 -12.13 13.20 -14.24
C SER A 519 -10.95 13.15 -15.21
N GLY A 520 -11.08 12.38 -16.29
CA GLY A 520 -10.13 12.35 -17.39
C GLY A 520 -10.73 11.63 -18.59
N SER A 521 -9.97 11.49 -19.68
CA SER A 521 -10.40 10.60 -20.76
C SER A 521 -10.37 9.15 -20.26
N ALA A 522 -11.29 8.30 -20.74
CA ALA A 522 -11.43 6.92 -20.25
C ALA A 522 -10.11 6.13 -20.21
N GLY A 523 -9.23 6.36 -21.20
CA GLY A 523 -7.92 5.71 -21.37
C GLY A 523 -6.74 6.38 -20.66
N THR A 524 -6.96 7.45 -19.89
CA THR A 524 -5.87 8.14 -19.19
C THR A 524 -5.44 7.37 -17.94
N SER A 525 -4.15 7.42 -17.62
CA SER A 525 -3.53 6.80 -16.44
C SER A 525 -2.56 7.77 -15.76
N ASN A 526 -2.31 7.57 -14.47
CA ASN A 526 -1.13 8.15 -13.82
C ASN A 526 0.04 7.17 -13.99
N GLY A 527 1.21 7.68 -14.40
CA GLY A 527 2.42 6.89 -14.58
C GLY A 527 3.44 7.13 -13.47
N PRO A 528 4.54 6.36 -13.42
CA PRO A 528 5.62 6.54 -12.45
C PRO A 528 6.12 7.99 -12.39
N ALA A 529 5.95 8.64 -11.24
CA ALA A 529 6.25 10.06 -10.98
C ALA A 529 5.54 11.06 -11.92
N ALA A 530 4.49 10.61 -12.63
CA ALA A 530 3.74 11.37 -13.63
C ALA A 530 2.24 11.33 -13.32
N VAL A 531 1.82 12.13 -12.33
CA VAL A 531 0.42 12.30 -11.96
C VAL A 531 -0.22 13.40 -12.82
N SER A 532 -1.23 13.02 -13.61
CA SER A 532 -1.98 13.95 -14.48
C SER A 532 -3.47 14.03 -14.14
N VAL A 533 -4.02 12.98 -13.51
CA VAL A 533 -5.42 12.90 -13.09
C VAL A 533 -5.46 12.86 -11.56
N GLN A 534 -6.01 13.93 -10.97
CA GLN A 534 -6.23 14.09 -9.54
C GLN A 534 -7.43 15.03 -9.30
N PRO A 535 -8.01 15.08 -8.09
CA PRO A 535 -9.18 15.91 -7.82
C PRO A 535 -8.87 17.41 -7.95
N VAL A 536 -9.76 18.14 -8.60
CA VAL A 536 -9.72 19.60 -8.72
C VAL A 536 -10.75 20.21 -7.79
N ASN A 537 -10.32 21.15 -6.95
CA ASN A 537 -11.18 21.83 -5.98
C ASN A 537 -11.83 23.06 -6.62
N SER A 538 -13.10 23.29 -6.31
CA SER A 538 -13.79 24.55 -6.60
C SER A 538 -14.80 24.91 -5.53
N THR A 539 -15.24 26.17 -5.53
CA THR A 539 -16.25 26.69 -4.61
C THR A 539 -17.50 27.06 -5.39
N LEU A 540 -18.64 26.60 -4.91
CA LEU A 540 -19.95 26.87 -5.47
C LEU A 540 -20.66 27.92 -4.62
N THR A 541 -21.46 28.77 -5.25
CA THR A 541 -22.39 29.68 -4.56
C THR A 541 -23.80 29.16 -4.72
N GLY A 542 -24.59 29.20 -3.65
CA GLY A 542 -25.95 28.64 -3.64
C GLY A 542 -26.59 28.73 -2.27
N SER A 543 -27.59 27.89 -2.03
CA SER A 543 -28.23 27.76 -0.72
C SER A 543 -28.85 26.39 -0.55
N ALA A 544 -29.19 26.04 0.68
CA ALA A 544 -29.86 24.78 1.01
C ALA A 544 -31.12 24.51 0.16
N THR A 545 -31.93 25.56 -0.10
CA THR A 545 -33.20 25.45 -0.85
C THR A 545 -33.02 25.60 -2.36
N ALA A 546 -32.23 26.59 -2.81
CA ALA A 546 -32.00 26.80 -4.25
C ALA A 546 -31.09 25.74 -4.86
N GLY A 547 -30.20 25.17 -4.04
CA GLY A 547 -29.18 24.20 -4.40
C GLY A 547 -27.86 24.84 -4.81
N TRP A 548 -26.88 23.97 -5.01
CA TRP A 548 -25.59 24.28 -5.62
C TRP A 548 -25.42 23.42 -6.88
N THR A 549 -25.09 24.07 -7.98
CA THR A 549 -25.02 23.44 -9.30
C THR A 549 -23.58 23.35 -9.78
N PHE A 550 -23.19 22.20 -10.33
CA PHE A 550 -21.86 21.95 -10.89
C PHE A 550 -21.92 20.87 -11.97
N ASP A 551 -20.90 20.81 -12.82
CA ASP A 551 -20.78 19.79 -13.85
C ASP A 551 -19.97 18.59 -13.34
N ILE A 552 -20.41 17.39 -13.73
CA ILE A 552 -19.69 16.14 -13.54
C ILE A 552 -19.30 15.65 -14.94
N PRO A 553 -18.02 15.78 -15.33
CA PRO A 553 -17.56 15.34 -16.64
C PRO A 553 -17.85 13.87 -16.92
N ALA A 554 -17.77 13.49 -18.19
CA ALA A 554 -17.80 12.08 -18.59
C ALA A 554 -16.69 11.30 -17.88
N TYR A 555 -17.01 10.10 -17.37
CA TYR A 555 -16.10 9.34 -16.49
C TYR A 555 -15.49 10.23 -15.40
N GLY A 556 -16.38 10.89 -14.65
CA GLY A 556 -16.01 11.82 -13.59
C GLY A 556 -16.66 11.42 -12.27
N VAL A 557 -16.01 11.77 -11.17
CA VAL A 557 -16.55 11.63 -9.82
C VAL A 557 -16.41 12.96 -9.09
N ALA A 558 -17.45 13.33 -8.36
CA ALA A 558 -17.53 14.56 -7.62
C ALA A 558 -17.89 14.30 -6.15
N VAL A 559 -17.24 15.03 -5.26
CA VAL A 559 -17.61 15.11 -3.85
C VAL A 559 -17.99 16.55 -3.52
N PHE A 560 -19.28 16.74 -3.27
CA PHE A 560 -19.87 17.98 -2.79
C PHE A 560 -19.83 18.01 -1.26
N THR A 561 -19.42 19.15 -0.69
CA THR A 561 -19.40 19.39 0.76
C THR A 561 -20.09 20.71 1.10
N ALA A 562 -21.19 20.65 1.83
CA ALA A 562 -21.79 21.81 2.49
C ALA A 562 -21.44 21.82 3.98
N SER A 563 -21.03 22.97 4.50
CA SER A 563 -20.69 23.16 5.91
C SER A 563 -21.60 24.22 6.55
N PRO A 564 -21.76 24.20 7.89
CA PRO A 564 -22.37 25.30 8.61
C PRO A 564 -21.67 26.64 8.33
N ALA A 565 -22.44 27.73 8.38
CA ALA A 565 -21.98 29.10 8.17
C ALA A 565 -21.07 29.61 9.30
#